data_AF-A0A0M2V8E6-F1
#
_entry.id   AF-A0A0M2V8E6-F1
#
_cell.length_a   1.000
_cell.length_b   1.000
_cell.length_c   1.000
_cell.angle_alpha   90.00
_cell.angle_beta   90.00
_cell.angle_gamma   90.00
#
_symmetry.space_group_name_H-M   'P 1'
#
loop_
_entity.id
_entity.type
_entity.pdbx_description
1 polymer ?
#
loop_
_entity_poly.entity_id
_entity_poly.type
_entity_poly.pdbx_seq_one_letter_code
_entity_poly.pdbx_strand_id
1 'polypeptide(L)'
;MTEQQQKEHVRELINTLYERAGIKMEFRGEINEDVAAVIGDLLTDISSCSAAFRWVPRPSGGKASIVWLATNITRSILADLKEKQSVSCMRARILYYRSFLELAAAGLGY
;
A
#
# COMPACT_ATOMS: atom_id res chain seq x y z
N MET A 1 5.59 -14.22 -11.53
CA MET A 1 6.50 -13.11 -11.16
C MET A 1 7.61 -13.69 -10.31
N THR A 2 8.85 -13.23 -10.49
CA THR A 2 9.94 -13.50 -9.55
C THR A 2 9.76 -12.71 -8.27
N GLU A 3 10.46 -13.08 -7.20
CA GLU A 3 10.43 -12.34 -5.92
C GLU A 3 10.77 -10.85 -6.10
N GLN A 4 11.81 -10.55 -6.90
CA GLN A 4 12.21 -9.17 -7.20
C GLN A 4 11.11 -8.39 -7.93
N GLN A 5 10.41 -9.03 -8.88
CA GLN A 5 9.27 -8.41 -9.56
C GLN A 5 8.11 -8.14 -8.59
N GLN A 6 7.87 -9.02 -7.61
CA GLN A 6 6.83 -8.80 -6.59
C GLN A 6 7.18 -7.64 -5.67
N LYS A 7 8.43 -7.58 -5.19
CA LYS A 7 8.92 -6.46 -4.37
C LYS A 7 8.82 -5.12 -5.10
N GLU A 8 9.20 -5.09 -6.38
CA GLU A 8 9.10 -3.87 -7.18
C GLU A 8 7.64 -3.47 -7.41
N HIS A 9 6.75 -4.43 -7.63
CA HIS A 9 5.32 -4.17 -7.74
C HIS A 9 4.73 -3.57 -6.45
N VAL A 10 5.14 -4.06 -5.28
CA VAL A 10 4.74 -3.47 -3.99
C VAL A 10 5.31 -2.05 -3.85
N ARG A 11 6.55 -1.80 -4.26
CA ARG A 11 7.14 -0.45 -4.26
C ARG A 11 6.36 0.50 -5.19
N GLU A 12 6.01 0.06 -6.39
CA GLU A 12 5.18 0.80 -7.35
C GLU A 12 3.82 1.17 -6.74
N LEU A 13 3.18 0.22 -6.04
CA LEU A 13 1.97 0.47 -5.26
C LEU A 13 2.17 1.57 -4.22
N ILE A 14 3.20 1.48 -3.35
CA ILE A 14 3.45 2.49 -2.30
C ILE A 14 3.63 3.89 -2.92
N ASN A 15 4.47 3.99 -3.94
CA ASN A 15 4.74 5.27 -4.60
C ASN A 15 3.49 5.84 -5.30
N THR A 16 2.67 4.98 -5.90
CA THR A 16 1.38 5.39 -6.46
C THR A 16 0.46 5.94 -5.37
N LEU A 17 0.41 5.30 -4.19
CA LEU A 17 -0.37 5.82 -3.07
C LEU A 17 0.13 7.20 -2.62
N TYR A 18 1.45 7.41 -2.54
CA TYR A 18 2.04 8.70 -2.20
C TYR A 18 1.68 9.79 -3.22
N GLU A 19 1.84 9.50 -4.51
CA GLU A 19 1.49 10.42 -5.60
C GLU A 19 0.01 10.81 -5.53
N ARG A 20 -0.89 9.81 -5.39
CA ARG A 20 -2.34 10.03 -5.32
C ARG A 20 -2.77 10.83 -4.09
N ALA A 21 -2.05 10.69 -2.99
CA ALA A 21 -2.26 11.51 -1.80
C ALA A 21 -1.63 12.91 -1.86
N GLY A 22 -0.95 13.26 -2.97
CA GLY A 22 -0.24 14.52 -3.13
C GLY A 22 0.97 14.65 -2.20
N ILE A 23 1.58 13.53 -1.83
CA ILE A 23 2.79 13.45 -1.02
C ILE A 23 3.99 13.37 -1.97
N LYS A 24 4.84 14.40 -1.96
CA LYS A 24 6.03 14.49 -2.81
C LYS A 24 7.20 13.71 -2.20
N MET A 25 7.03 12.40 -2.01
CA MET A 25 8.06 11.51 -1.49
C MET A 25 8.05 10.20 -2.26
N GLU A 26 9.18 9.50 -2.25
CA GLU A 26 9.31 8.15 -2.78
C GLU A 26 9.71 7.21 -1.64
N PHE A 27 9.14 6.02 -1.62
CA PHE A 27 9.55 4.96 -0.71
C PHE A 27 10.89 4.37 -1.13
N ARG A 28 11.90 4.53 -0.27
CA ARG A 28 13.28 4.07 -0.50
C ARG A 28 13.69 2.90 0.41
N GLY A 29 12.78 2.43 1.25
CA GLY A 29 13.00 1.32 2.15
C GLY A 29 13.14 -0.02 1.45
N GLU A 30 13.63 -1.02 2.19
CA GLU A 30 13.57 -2.41 1.76
C GLU A 30 12.12 -2.90 1.79
N ILE A 31 11.72 -3.68 0.77
CA ILE A 31 10.41 -4.33 0.75
C ILE A 31 10.57 -5.71 1.38
N ASN A 32 9.95 -5.89 2.54
CA ASN A 32 9.87 -7.15 3.27
C ASN A 32 8.40 -7.45 3.64
N GLU A 33 8.16 -8.56 4.33
CA GLU A 33 6.80 -8.99 4.70
C GLU A 33 6.14 -8.03 5.71
N ASP A 34 6.90 -7.36 6.57
CA ASP A 34 6.36 -6.36 7.49
C ASP A 34 5.86 -5.13 6.72
N VAL A 35 6.62 -4.66 5.72
CA VAL A 35 6.17 -3.58 4.83
C VAL A 35 4.91 -3.99 4.09
N ALA A 36 4.82 -5.23 3.60
CA ALA A 36 3.61 -5.72 2.96
C ALA A 36 2.40 -5.71 3.93
N ALA A 37 2.61 -6.11 5.18
CA ALA A 37 1.57 -6.09 6.20
C ALA A 37 1.08 -4.66 6.48
N VAL A 38 1.99 -3.70 6.68
CA VAL A 38 1.65 -2.28 6.89
C VAL A 38 0.82 -1.74 5.73
N ILE A 39 1.20 -2.07 4.49
CA ILE A 39 0.48 -1.61 3.31
C ILE A 39 -0.89 -2.28 3.18
N GLY A 40 -1.03 -3.55 3.56
CA GLY A 40 -2.33 -4.21 3.64
C GLY A 40 -3.29 -3.50 4.59
N ASP A 41 -2.80 -3.13 5.77
CA ASP A 41 -3.60 -2.44 6.79
C ASP A 41 -3.92 -1.00 6.38
N LEU A 42 -2.96 -0.30 5.78
CA LEU A 42 -3.17 1.02 5.18
C LEU A 42 -4.27 0.98 4.11
N LEU A 43 -4.22 0.03 3.17
CA LEU A 43 -5.24 -0.12 2.13
C LEU A 43 -6.62 -0.41 2.72
N THR A 44 -6.67 -1.24 3.75
CA THR A 44 -7.90 -1.54 4.49
C THR A 44 -8.45 -0.30 5.18
N ASP A 45 -7.60 0.49 5.83
CA ASP A 45 -8.03 1.73 6.51
C ASP A 45 -8.49 2.80 5.49
N ILE A 46 -7.81 2.95 4.36
CA ILE A 46 -8.25 3.86 3.28
C ILE A 46 -9.62 3.42 2.74
N SER A 47 -9.90 2.11 2.65
CA SER A 47 -11.22 1.61 2.20
C SER A 47 -12.38 2.07 3.09
N SER A 48 -12.12 2.39 4.36
CA SER A 48 -13.13 2.90 5.30
C SER A 48 -13.63 4.30 4.93
N CYS A 49 -12.80 5.10 4.24
CA CYS A 49 -13.09 6.50 3.96
C CYS A 49 -13.05 6.87 2.48
N SER A 50 -12.75 5.92 1.58
CA SER A 50 -12.83 6.12 0.15
C SER A 50 -13.46 4.92 -0.54
N ALA A 51 -14.59 5.18 -1.23
CA ALA A 51 -15.26 4.17 -2.04
C ALA A 51 -14.36 3.60 -3.15
N ALA A 52 -13.34 4.37 -3.58
CA ALA A 52 -12.34 3.94 -4.55
C ALA A 52 -11.48 2.76 -4.09
N PHE A 53 -11.52 2.38 -2.80
CA PHE A 53 -10.76 1.25 -2.26
C PHE A 53 -11.66 0.12 -1.73
N ARG A 54 -12.99 0.19 -1.94
CA ARG A 54 -13.91 -0.89 -1.52
C ARG A 54 -13.67 -2.22 -2.23
N TRP A 55 -13.05 -2.18 -3.42
CA TRP A 55 -12.72 -3.38 -4.17
C TRP A 55 -11.48 -4.09 -3.63
N VAL A 56 -10.68 -3.46 -2.76
CA VAL A 56 -9.47 -4.06 -2.20
C VAL A 56 -9.87 -5.33 -1.43
N PRO A 57 -9.46 -6.53 -1.89
CA PRO A 57 -9.80 -7.76 -1.18
C PRO A 57 -9.09 -7.77 0.18
N ARG A 58 -9.63 -8.50 1.15
CA ARG A 58 -8.91 -8.71 2.42
C ARG A 58 -8.01 -9.93 2.30
N PRO A 59 -6.78 -9.89 2.83
CA PRO A 59 -5.92 -11.07 2.88
C PRO A 59 -6.57 -12.16 3.75
N SER A 60 -6.61 -13.39 3.25
CA SER A 60 -7.24 -14.53 3.93
C SER A 60 -6.54 -14.94 5.23
N GLY A 61 -5.28 -14.53 5.42
CA GLY A 61 -4.47 -14.81 6.61
C GLY A 61 -4.30 -13.63 7.58
N GLY A 62 -5.12 -12.58 7.47
CA GLY A 62 -5.09 -11.42 8.36
C GLY A 62 -4.10 -10.33 7.90
N LYS A 63 -2.81 -10.65 7.78
CA LYS A 63 -1.78 -9.72 7.26
C LYS A 63 -1.57 -9.93 5.76
N ALA A 64 -1.36 -8.85 5.01
CA ALA A 64 -1.02 -8.93 3.59
C ALA A 64 0.46 -9.33 3.44
N SER A 65 0.75 -10.27 2.53
CA SER A 65 2.12 -10.63 2.15
C SER A 65 2.55 -9.96 0.85
N ILE A 66 3.85 -9.95 0.56
CA ILE A 66 4.38 -9.41 -0.71
C ILE A 66 3.70 -10.12 -1.90
N VAL A 67 3.64 -11.45 -1.85
CA VAL A 67 3.02 -12.28 -2.89
C VAL A 67 1.54 -11.95 -3.04
N TRP A 68 0.84 -11.78 -1.92
CA TRP A 68 -0.59 -11.46 -1.93
C TRP A 68 -0.84 -10.10 -2.56
N LEU A 69 -0.09 -9.07 -2.18
CA LEU A 69 -0.21 -7.72 -2.76
C LEU A 69 0.08 -7.73 -4.26
N ALA A 70 1.18 -8.38 -4.67
CA ALA A 70 1.55 -8.48 -6.08
C ALA A 70 0.49 -9.21 -6.93
N THR A 71 -0.23 -10.17 -6.32
CA THR A 71 -1.25 -10.96 -7.02
C THR A 71 -2.60 -10.25 -7.07
N ASN A 72 -3.00 -9.60 -5.98
CA ASN A 72 -4.36 -9.07 -5.82
C ASN A 72 -4.48 -7.60 -6.17
N ILE A 73 -3.40 -6.81 -6.03
CA ILE A 73 -3.39 -5.38 -6.32
C ILE A 73 -2.76 -5.18 -7.69
N THR A 74 -3.54 -5.34 -8.75
CA THR A 74 -3.01 -5.28 -10.12
C THR A 74 -2.74 -3.84 -10.59
N ARG A 75 -2.01 -3.68 -11.70
CA ARG A 75 -1.79 -2.35 -12.31
C ARG A 75 -3.08 -1.69 -12.79
N SER A 76 -4.02 -2.48 -13.33
CA SER A 76 -5.33 -1.95 -13.77
C SER A 76 -6.09 -1.35 -12.60
N ILE A 77 -6.04 -2.05 -11.47
CA ILE A 77 -6.57 -1.58 -10.19
C ILE A 77 -5.93 -0.25 -9.75
N LEU A 78 -4.60 -0.12 -9.86
CA LEU A 78 -3.88 1.12 -9.53
C LEU A 78 -4.27 2.29 -10.47
N ALA A 79 -4.63 1.99 -11.72
CA ALA A 79 -5.06 2.98 -12.69
C ALA A 79 -6.49 3.50 -12.43
N ASP A 80 -7.39 2.61 -11.96
CA ASP A 80 -8.81 2.92 -11.69
C ASP A 80 -9.03 3.81 -10.46
N LEU A 81 -7.98 4.03 -9.67
CA LEU A 81 -7.94 4.92 -8.52
C LEU A 81 -8.23 6.41 -8.85
N LYS A 82 -8.49 6.79 -10.11
CA LYS A 82 -8.60 8.19 -10.54
C LYS A 82 -9.92 8.92 -10.22
N GLU A 83 -11.05 8.24 -10.06
CA GLU A 83 -12.36 8.94 -10.14
C GLU A 83 -13.10 9.17 -8.81
N LYS A 84 -12.77 8.47 -7.70
CA LYS A 84 -13.59 8.49 -6.47
C LYS A 84 -12.81 8.63 -5.16
N GLN A 85 -11.67 9.32 -5.21
CA GLN A 85 -10.79 9.44 -4.05
C GLN A 85 -11.03 10.70 -3.23
N SER A 86 -11.21 10.52 -1.92
CA SER A 86 -10.98 11.61 -0.96
C SER A 86 -9.48 11.71 -0.71
N VAL A 87 -8.82 12.59 -1.48
CA VAL A 87 -7.37 12.83 -1.38
C VAL A 87 -6.97 13.18 0.06
N SER A 88 -7.82 13.93 0.78
CA SER A 88 -7.57 14.30 2.18
C SER A 88 -7.58 13.10 3.12
N CYS A 89 -8.52 12.16 2.99
CA CYS A 89 -8.50 10.98 3.83
C CYS A 89 -7.28 10.10 3.52
N MET A 90 -7.04 9.83 2.24
CA MET A 90 -5.90 9.02 1.82
C MET A 90 -4.59 9.59 2.37
N ARG A 91 -4.40 10.91 2.24
CA ARG A 91 -3.23 11.62 2.78
C ARG A 91 -3.13 11.47 4.29
N ALA A 92 -4.23 11.63 5.03
CA ALA A 92 -4.24 11.48 6.48
C ALA A 92 -3.80 10.06 6.90
N ARG A 93 -4.33 9.02 6.23
CA ARG A 93 -3.95 7.63 6.53
C ARG A 93 -2.50 7.35 6.18
N ILE A 94 -2.03 7.75 5.01
CA ILE A 94 -0.63 7.55 4.62
C ILE A 94 0.32 8.23 5.61
N LEU A 95 0.02 9.46 6.03
CA LEU A 95 0.84 10.16 7.03
C LEU A 95 0.82 9.46 8.40
N TYR A 96 -0.32 8.90 8.80
CA TYR A 96 -0.42 8.08 10.02
C TYR A 96 0.42 6.80 9.93
N TYR A 97 0.38 6.10 8.80
CA TYR A 97 1.13 4.84 8.60
C TYR A 97 2.62 5.03 8.32
N ARG A 98 3.08 6.27 8.14
CA ARG A 98 4.46 6.57 7.73
C ARG A 98 5.50 6.00 8.69
N SER A 99 5.34 6.22 9.99
CA SER A 99 6.29 5.72 10.99
C SER A 99 6.37 4.20 11.00
N PHE A 100 5.22 3.53 10.81
CA PHE A 100 5.16 2.08 10.71
C PHE A 100 5.88 1.56 9.47
N LEU A 101 5.75 2.24 8.32
CA LEU A 101 6.50 1.91 7.11
C LEU A 101 8.01 2.09 7.30
N GLU A 102 8.44 3.14 7.98
CA GLU A 102 9.86 3.39 8.27
C GLU A 102 10.44 2.31 9.20
N LEU A 103 9.71 1.91 10.24
CA LEU A 103 10.11 0.83 11.16
C LEU A 103 10.15 -0.54 10.47
N ALA A 104 9.11 -0.87 9.70
CA ALA A 104 9.03 -2.12 8.95
C ALA A 104 10.16 -2.21 7.92
N ALA A 105 10.43 -1.13 7.19
CA ALA A 105 11.53 -1.06 6.21
C ALA A 105 12.91 -1.22 6.86
N ALA A 106 13.07 -0.82 8.13
CA ALA A 106 14.29 -1.02 8.91
C ALA A 106 14.42 -2.44 9.50
N GLY A 107 13.42 -3.30 9.31
CA GLY A 107 13.38 -4.65 9.88
C GLY A 107 13.13 -4.68 11.39
N LEU A 108 12.56 -3.60 11.93
CA LEU A 108 12.26 -3.46 13.37
C LEU A 108 10.86 -4.01 13.75
N GLY A 109 10.13 -4.54 12.77
CA GLY A 109 8.82 -5.14 12.93
C GLY A 109 7.63 -4.19 12.69
N TYR A 110 6.44 -4.80 12.65
CA TYR A 110 5.13 -4.17 12.49
C TYR A 110 4.03 -4.83 13.34
#